data_AF-A0A6V6ZJH7-F1
#
_entry.id   AF-A0A6V6ZJH7-F1
#
_cell.length_a   1.000
_cell.length_b   1.000
_cell.length_c   1.000
_cell.angle_alpha   90.00
_cell.angle_beta   90.00
_cell.angle_gamma   90.00
#
_symmetry.space_group_name_H-M   'P 1'
#
loop_
_entity.id
_entity.type
_entity.pdbx_description
1 polymer ?
#
loop_
_entity_poly.entity_id
_entity_poly.type
_entity_poly.pdbx_seq_one_letter_code
_entity_poly.pdbx_strand_id
1 'polypeptide(L)'
;MNAALTLRERSEAEASRLPPLLARAEHLAGTVLLGDHGRRRSGLGDDFWQYRPAQIGDSRRMIDHRRSARGDQQFVREREWQIAQSVMLWVDQGASMRFASDKSLHTKADRARLLGLSTAILLVRGGERVGLTGTTLPPRRGNAQIVRLAQAWSEDAEADYAPPEHRAMIPHARAVFISDFLGPMDEVELALTKAADRGVRGVLLQVLDPTEESFPYRGRTIFESVGGTARHETLKAGELRDRYLERLANRKDALTQLCRATGWQLGLHHTGDSAQAALLWLYRALDGGTA
;
A
#
# COMPACT_ATOMS: atom_id res chain seq x y z
N MET A 1 -5.84 16.06 -19.72
CA MET A 1 -4.83 15.90 -18.64
C MET A 1 -4.57 14.42 -18.47
N ASN A 2 -3.31 13.99 -18.35
CA ASN A 2 -2.95 12.58 -18.21
C ASN A 2 -3.40 12.09 -16.81
N ALA A 3 -4.30 11.10 -16.74
CA ALA A 3 -4.86 10.58 -15.49
C ALA A 3 -3.78 10.18 -14.48
N ALA A 4 -2.65 9.63 -14.96
CA ALA A 4 -1.52 9.27 -14.13
C ALA A 4 -0.84 10.48 -13.47
N LEU A 5 -0.76 11.61 -14.18
CA LEU A 5 -0.19 12.85 -13.64
C LEU A 5 -1.09 13.40 -12.54
N THR A 6 -2.40 13.49 -12.78
CA THR A 6 -3.36 13.99 -11.80
C THR A 6 -3.41 13.11 -10.55
N LEU A 7 -3.40 11.78 -10.71
CA LEU A 7 -3.32 10.84 -9.60
C LEU A 7 -2.05 11.08 -8.78
N ARG A 8 -0.91 11.24 -9.46
CA ARG A 8 0.37 11.48 -8.82
C ARG A 8 0.40 12.78 -8.02
N GLU A 9 -0.03 13.90 -8.61
CA GLU A 9 -0.05 15.21 -7.96
C GLU A 9 -0.90 15.19 -6.68
N ARG A 10 -2.12 14.63 -6.76
CA ARG A 10 -3.00 14.46 -5.60
C ARG A 10 -2.36 13.57 -4.53
N SER A 11 -1.69 12.49 -4.95
CA SER A 11 -1.05 11.55 -4.03
C SER A 11 0.17 12.16 -3.32
N GLU A 12 0.95 12.99 -4.02
CA GLU A 12 2.07 13.75 -3.46
C GLU A 12 1.58 14.78 -2.44
N ALA A 13 0.44 15.44 -2.70
CA ALA A 13 -0.19 16.38 -1.78
C ALA A 13 -0.62 15.70 -0.47
N GLU A 14 -1.33 14.58 -0.53
CA GLU A 14 -1.70 13.82 0.68
C GLU A 14 -0.46 13.30 1.43
N ALA A 15 0.52 12.75 0.70
CA ALA A 15 1.77 12.26 1.30
C ALA A 15 2.65 13.37 1.88
N SER A 16 2.56 14.62 1.42
CA SER A 16 3.38 15.74 1.95
C SER A 16 3.08 16.08 3.41
N ARG A 17 1.91 15.67 3.91
CA ARG A 17 1.45 15.94 5.28
C ARG A 17 1.97 14.95 6.31
N LEU A 18 2.64 13.88 5.88
CA LEU A 18 3.20 12.85 6.74
C LEU A 18 4.72 12.73 6.50
N PRO A 19 5.48 12.36 7.54
CA PRO A 19 6.91 12.10 7.39
C PRO A 19 7.15 10.86 6.50
N PRO A 20 8.39 10.66 6.01
CA PRO A 20 8.79 9.42 5.35
C PRO A 20 8.40 8.17 6.17
N LEU A 21 7.91 7.12 5.49
CA LEU A 21 7.46 5.88 6.12
C LEU A 21 8.52 4.79 5.95
N LEU A 22 8.96 4.21 7.06
CA LEU A 22 9.79 3.01 7.07
C LEU A 22 8.88 1.80 7.26
N ALA A 23 9.08 0.76 6.43
CA ALA A 23 8.32 -0.47 6.60
C ALA A 23 9.01 -1.33 7.67
N ARG A 24 8.27 -1.75 8.70
CA ARG A 24 8.84 -2.55 9.80
C ARG A 24 9.45 -3.85 9.28
N ALA A 25 10.69 -4.11 9.69
CA ALA A 25 11.43 -5.34 9.38
C ALA A 25 11.70 -6.13 10.67
N GLU A 26 10.93 -7.19 10.96
CA GLU A 26 11.16 -7.96 12.19
C GLU A 26 12.40 -8.85 12.14
N HIS A 27 12.83 -9.30 10.97
CA HIS A 27 14.01 -10.17 10.84
C HIS A 27 15.35 -9.49 11.16
N LEU A 28 15.38 -8.18 11.38
CA LEU A 28 16.54 -7.46 11.91
C LEU A 28 16.49 -7.28 13.43
N ALA A 29 15.35 -7.51 14.08
CA ALA A 29 15.23 -7.34 15.53
C ALA A 29 15.85 -8.53 16.30
N GLY A 30 15.83 -9.74 15.73
CA GLY A 30 16.33 -10.95 16.40
C GLY A 30 17.86 -11.10 16.43
N THR A 31 18.58 -10.46 15.51
CA THR A 31 20.06 -10.52 15.43
C THR A 31 20.76 -9.32 16.08
N VAL A 32 19.99 -8.43 16.70
CA VAL A 32 20.50 -7.26 17.43
C VAL A 32 20.27 -7.49 18.92
N LEU A 33 20.92 -8.53 19.41
CA LEU A 33 21.37 -8.53 20.79
C LEU A 33 22.58 -7.59 20.85
N LEU A 34 22.44 -6.56 21.69
CA LEU A 34 23.34 -5.44 21.99
C LEU A 34 23.15 -4.17 21.15
N GLY A 35 22.36 -3.27 21.73
CA GLY A 35 22.30 -1.86 21.38
C GLY A 35 20.99 -1.49 20.69
N ASP A 36 20.40 -0.38 21.12
CA ASP A 36 19.18 0.26 20.61
C ASP A 36 19.28 0.73 19.13
N HIS A 37 20.20 0.14 18.34
CA HIS A 37 20.78 0.65 17.10
C HIS A 37 20.84 -0.41 15.98
N GLY A 38 19.99 -1.43 16.05
CA GLY A 38 20.10 -2.67 15.28
C GLY A 38 20.01 -2.65 13.76
N ARG A 39 19.67 -1.51 13.15
CA ARG A 39 19.57 -1.37 11.69
C ARG A 39 20.64 -0.45 11.10
N ARG A 40 21.61 0.01 11.92
CA ARG A 40 22.65 0.97 11.52
C ARG A 40 24.00 0.28 11.35
N ARG A 41 24.44 0.11 10.10
CA ARG A 41 25.83 -0.27 9.74
C ARG A 41 26.42 0.81 8.82
N SER A 42 27.74 0.97 8.77
CA SER A 42 28.35 1.89 7.80
C SER A 42 28.19 1.35 6.37
N GLY A 43 27.81 2.21 5.42
CA GLY A 43 27.65 1.81 4.02
C GLY A 43 27.22 2.93 3.09
N LEU A 44 26.71 2.54 1.92
CA LEU A 44 26.27 3.43 0.83
C LEU A 44 24.80 3.87 0.98
N GLY A 45 24.36 4.23 2.19
CA GLY A 45 23.01 4.75 2.43
C GLY A 45 22.80 6.19 1.97
N ASP A 46 21.66 6.80 2.31
CA ASP A 46 21.41 8.21 2.00
C ASP A 46 21.72 9.19 3.14
N ASP A 47 21.52 8.77 4.39
CA ASP A 47 21.73 9.59 5.60
C ASP A 47 23.19 9.61 6.05
N PHE A 48 23.65 10.77 6.51
CA PHE A 48 25.01 10.96 7.03
C PHE A 48 25.18 10.21 8.36
N TRP A 49 26.15 9.30 8.44
CA TRP A 49 26.50 8.61 9.68
C TRP A 49 27.67 9.29 10.37
N GLN A 50 28.85 9.22 9.75
CA GLN A 50 30.06 9.85 10.26
C GLN A 50 31.04 10.17 9.13
N TYR A 51 32.03 11.01 9.44
CA TYR A 51 33.23 11.12 8.63
C TYR A 51 34.27 10.17 9.16
N ARG A 52 34.93 9.41 8.26
CA ARG A 52 36.14 8.67 8.61
C ARG A 52 37.30 9.04 7.70
N PRO A 53 38.55 8.86 8.13
CA PRO A 53 39.71 8.95 7.24
C PRO A 53 39.55 8.02 6.04
N ALA A 54 39.91 8.53 4.85
CA ALA A 54 39.98 7.75 3.63
C ALA A 54 41.04 6.65 3.76
N GLN A 55 40.73 5.45 3.27
CA GLN A 55 41.61 4.29 3.25
C GLN A 55 41.93 3.85 1.83
N ILE A 56 43.01 3.10 1.68
CA ILE A 56 43.41 2.51 0.40
C ILE A 56 42.33 1.50 -0.02
N GLY A 57 41.67 1.78 -1.15
CA GLY A 57 40.53 0.99 -1.65
C GLY A 57 39.21 1.76 -1.71
N ASP A 58 39.12 2.92 -1.03
CA ASP A 58 37.94 3.76 -1.11
C ASP A 58 37.81 4.44 -2.49
N SER A 59 36.58 4.45 -3.02
CA SER A 59 36.30 5.17 -4.26
C SER A 59 36.43 6.68 -4.05
N ARG A 60 37.13 7.36 -4.97
CA ARG A 60 37.30 8.82 -4.95
C ARG A 60 35.98 9.59 -4.94
N ARG A 61 34.88 8.98 -5.42
CA ARG A 61 33.53 9.58 -5.40
C ARG A 61 32.93 9.68 -4.00
N MET A 62 33.46 8.94 -3.02
CA MET A 62 32.99 8.96 -1.63
C MET A 62 33.70 10.00 -0.76
N ILE A 63 34.73 10.66 -1.32
CA ILE A 63 35.48 11.70 -0.62
C ILE A 63 34.59 12.94 -0.49
N ASP A 64 34.37 13.39 0.74
CA ASP A 64 33.72 14.66 0.99
C ASP A 64 34.76 15.77 0.85
N HIS A 65 34.77 16.42 -0.32
CA HIS A 65 35.70 17.50 -0.61
C HIS A 65 35.54 18.71 0.33
N ARG A 66 34.34 18.94 0.87
CA ARG A 66 34.07 20.09 1.74
C ARG A 66 34.65 19.89 3.14
N ARG A 67 34.55 18.67 3.69
CA ARG A 67 35.16 18.30 4.96
C ARG A 67 36.68 18.20 4.81
N SER A 68 37.15 17.59 3.72
CA SER A 68 38.58 17.37 3.46
C SER A 68 39.35 18.65 3.17
N ALA A 69 38.70 19.71 2.69
CA ALA A 69 39.35 21.00 2.45
C ALA A 69 39.77 21.76 3.74
N ARG A 70 39.39 21.29 4.93
CA ARG A 70 39.71 21.94 6.21
C ARG A 70 41.02 21.45 6.85
N GLY A 71 41.76 20.55 6.21
CA GLY A 71 43.05 20.06 6.67
C GLY A 71 43.72 19.13 5.64
N ASP A 72 44.85 18.52 6.00
CA ASP A 72 45.65 17.70 5.09
C ASP A 72 45.14 16.25 4.92
N GLN A 73 44.09 15.88 5.65
CA GLN A 73 43.53 14.52 5.65
C GLN A 73 42.25 14.44 4.81
N GLN A 74 42.18 13.45 3.93
CA GLN A 74 40.97 13.16 3.17
C GLN A 74 39.97 12.37 4.03
N PHE A 75 38.72 12.82 4.01
CA PHE A 75 37.62 12.18 4.71
C PHE A 75 36.61 11.60 3.72
N VAL A 76 36.21 10.36 4.00
CA VAL A 76 35.09 9.70 3.34
C VAL A 76 33.84 9.95 4.17
N ARG A 77 32.74 10.30 3.50
CA ARG A 77 31.43 10.42 4.13
C ARG A 77 30.78 9.03 4.16
N GLU A 78 30.75 8.41 5.33
CA GLU A 78 30.00 7.16 5.52
C GLU A 78 28.51 7.48 5.68
N ARG A 79 27.69 6.67 5.03
CA ARG A 79 26.23 6.84 5.03
C ARG A 79 25.59 5.67 5.76
N GLU A 80 24.44 5.88 6.40
CA GLU A 80 23.75 4.86 7.19
C GLU A 80 23.18 3.77 6.29
N TRP A 81 23.68 2.54 6.38
CA TRP A 81 23.18 1.43 5.57
C TRP A 81 21.82 0.94 6.09
N GLN A 82 20.74 1.44 5.50
CA GLN A 82 19.40 0.90 5.71
C GLN A 82 19.12 -0.19 4.66
N ILE A 83 18.97 -1.46 5.11
CA ILE A 83 18.40 -2.52 4.25
C ILE A 83 16.97 -2.11 3.93
N ALA A 84 16.70 -1.68 2.71
CA ALA A 84 15.33 -1.41 2.28
C ALA A 84 14.53 -2.71 2.23
N GLN A 85 13.41 -2.70 2.93
CA GLN A 85 12.32 -3.62 2.71
C GLN A 85 11.77 -3.48 1.29
N SER A 86 11.28 -4.60 0.79
CA SER A 86 10.44 -4.62 -0.39
C SER A 86 8.99 -4.57 0.08
N VAL A 87 8.20 -3.67 -0.49
CA VAL A 87 6.77 -3.54 -0.24
C VAL A 87 6.02 -3.80 -1.55
N MET A 88 5.20 -4.85 -1.55
CA MET A 88 4.36 -5.23 -2.68
C MET A 88 2.97 -4.62 -2.52
N LEU A 89 2.50 -3.90 -3.52
CA LEU A 89 1.20 -3.23 -3.51
C LEU A 89 0.25 -3.91 -4.48
N TRP A 90 -1.01 -4.05 -4.06
CA TRP A 90 -2.11 -4.37 -4.95
C TRP A 90 -3.25 -3.40 -4.67
N VAL A 91 -3.74 -2.79 -5.74
CA VAL A 91 -4.91 -1.93 -5.73
C VAL A 91 -5.85 -2.50 -6.77
N ASP A 92 -7.03 -2.92 -6.34
CA ASP A 92 -8.05 -3.49 -7.22
C ASP A 92 -8.50 -2.46 -8.26
N GLN A 93 -8.40 -2.85 -9.54
CA GLN A 93 -8.79 -2.05 -10.70
C GLN A 93 -10.12 -2.52 -11.31
N GLY A 94 -10.79 -3.49 -10.68
CA GLY A 94 -12.03 -4.09 -11.15
C GLY A 94 -13.18 -3.09 -11.30
N ALA A 95 -14.17 -3.42 -12.14
CA ALA A 95 -15.30 -2.55 -12.41
C ALA A 95 -16.10 -2.20 -11.15
N SER A 96 -16.22 -3.10 -10.17
CA SER A 96 -16.94 -2.84 -8.92
C SER A 96 -16.38 -1.64 -8.15
N MET A 97 -15.07 -1.39 -8.27
CA MET A 97 -14.39 -0.28 -7.63
C MET A 97 -14.81 1.07 -8.21
N ARG A 98 -15.39 1.13 -9.42
CA ARG A 98 -15.87 2.38 -10.01
C ARG A 98 -17.23 2.83 -9.47
N PHE A 99 -17.83 2.10 -8.54
CA PHE A 99 -19.05 2.52 -7.86
C PHE A 99 -18.82 3.77 -6.99
N ALA A 100 -19.79 4.69 -7.02
CA ALA A 100 -19.96 5.82 -6.11
C ALA A 100 -21.47 6.08 -5.99
N SER A 101 -21.97 6.25 -4.78
CA SER A 101 -23.40 6.46 -4.56
C SER A 101 -23.90 7.86 -4.89
N ASP A 102 -23.01 8.84 -4.82
CA ASP A 102 -23.29 10.25 -5.03
C ASP A 102 -22.23 10.85 -5.95
N LYS A 103 -22.64 11.77 -6.84
CA LYS A 103 -21.74 12.42 -7.80
C LYS A 103 -20.70 13.33 -7.16
N SER A 104 -20.93 13.75 -5.92
CA SER A 104 -19.97 14.52 -5.11
C SER A 104 -18.89 13.64 -4.48
N LEU A 105 -19.08 12.32 -4.44
CA LEU A 105 -18.10 11.38 -3.92
C LEU A 105 -17.15 10.91 -5.01
N HIS A 106 -15.91 10.67 -4.61
CA HIS A 106 -14.97 9.93 -5.43
C HIS A 106 -15.35 8.45 -5.47
N THR A 107 -15.09 7.77 -6.58
CA THR A 107 -15.26 6.32 -6.68
C THR A 107 -14.32 5.58 -5.73
N LYS A 108 -14.68 4.34 -5.35
CA LYS A 108 -13.79 3.49 -4.55
C LYS A 108 -12.42 3.32 -5.22
N ALA A 109 -12.38 3.20 -6.55
CA ALA A 109 -11.17 3.08 -7.36
C ALA A 109 -10.29 4.33 -7.23
N ASP A 110 -10.84 5.52 -7.43
CA ASP A 110 -10.08 6.78 -7.30
C ASP A 110 -9.48 6.91 -5.89
N ARG A 111 -10.29 6.60 -4.86
CA ARG A 111 -9.83 6.62 -3.46
C ARG A 111 -8.74 5.58 -3.19
N ALA A 112 -8.90 4.35 -3.65
CA ALA A 112 -7.95 3.27 -3.46
C ALA A 112 -6.61 3.55 -4.15
N ARG A 113 -6.65 4.07 -5.40
CA ARG A 113 -5.47 4.49 -6.17
C ARG A 113 -4.71 5.62 -5.48
N LEU A 114 -5.44 6.63 -4.98
CA LEU A 114 -4.86 7.75 -4.22
C LEU A 114 -4.13 7.23 -2.97
N LEU A 115 -4.79 6.41 -2.16
CA LEU A 115 -4.22 5.86 -0.92
C LEU A 115 -3.01 4.94 -1.20
N GLY A 116 -3.10 4.09 -2.22
CA GLY A 116 -2.02 3.21 -2.65
C GLY A 116 -0.78 3.98 -3.11
N LEU A 117 -0.97 5.01 -3.94
CA LEU A 117 0.15 5.81 -4.46
C LEU A 117 0.73 6.76 -3.42
N SER A 118 -0.09 7.37 -2.57
CA SER A 118 0.39 8.15 -1.42
C SER A 118 1.24 7.28 -0.49
N THR A 119 0.79 6.06 -0.19
CA THR A 119 1.56 5.11 0.62
C THR A 119 2.89 4.74 -0.04
N ALA A 120 2.88 4.46 -1.36
CA ALA A 120 4.09 4.19 -2.11
C ALA A 120 5.08 5.38 -2.09
N ILE A 121 4.58 6.62 -2.18
CA ILE A 121 5.41 7.83 -2.09
C ILE A 121 6.06 7.94 -0.70
N LEU A 122 5.31 7.72 0.38
CA LEU A 122 5.84 7.76 1.75
C LEU A 122 6.93 6.70 1.96
N LEU A 123 6.70 5.49 1.46
CA LEU A 123 7.66 4.38 1.53
C LEU A 123 8.94 4.68 0.73
N VAL A 124 8.81 5.21 -0.49
CA VAL A 124 9.98 5.60 -1.31
C VAL A 124 10.76 6.74 -0.66
N ARG A 125 10.08 7.71 -0.03
CA ARG A 125 10.74 8.76 0.76
C ARG A 125 11.49 8.19 1.97
N GLY A 126 10.98 7.11 2.57
CA GLY A 126 11.67 6.35 3.62
C GLY A 126 12.79 5.44 3.10
N GLY A 127 13.06 5.45 1.79
CA GLY A 127 14.09 4.63 1.18
C GLY A 127 13.65 3.20 0.85
N GLU A 128 12.39 2.83 1.06
CA GLU A 128 11.90 1.48 0.78
C GLU A 128 11.75 1.21 -0.73
N ARG A 129 11.73 -0.08 -1.10
CA ARG A 129 11.44 -0.52 -2.47
C ARG A 129 9.95 -0.79 -2.59
N VAL A 130 9.29 -0.23 -3.59
CA VAL A 130 7.84 -0.41 -3.83
C VAL A 130 7.58 -0.97 -5.22
N GLY A 131 6.59 -1.84 -5.36
CA GLY A 131 6.20 -2.42 -6.64
C GLY A 131 4.86 -3.13 -6.54
N LEU A 132 4.34 -3.63 -7.66
CA LEU A 132 3.11 -4.40 -7.67
C LEU A 132 3.37 -5.84 -7.18
N THR A 133 2.32 -6.48 -6.66
CA THR A 133 2.29 -7.94 -6.53
C THR A 133 2.48 -8.61 -7.89
N GLY A 134 3.13 -9.77 -7.93
CA GLY A 134 3.44 -10.46 -9.19
C GLY A 134 4.75 -10.00 -9.83
N THR A 135 4.85 -10.10 -11.16
CA THR A 135 6.12 -9.87 -11.88
C THR A 135 6.14 -8.64 -12.78
N THR A 136 4.99 -8.00 -13.00
CA THR A 136 4.83 -6.92 -13.99
C THR A 136 5.61 -5.65 -13.61
N LEU A 137 5.60 -5.29 -12.33
CA LEU A 137 6.29 -4.11 -11.81
C LEU A 137 6.97 -4.43 -10.47
N PRO A 138 8.10 -5.15 -10.47
CA PRO A 138 8.75 -5.60 -9.23
C PRO A 138 9.25 -4.43 -8.37
N PRO A 139 9.40 -4.61 -7.05
CA PRO A 139 9.80 -3.54 -6.14
C PRO A 139 11.14 -2.87 -6.50
N ARG A 140 11.09 -1.55 -6.71
CA ARG A 140 12.27 -0.70 -6.97
C ARG A 140 12.19 0.59 -6.16
N ARG A 141 13.32 1.29 -6.06
CA ARG A 141 13.41 2.60 -5.39
C ARG A 141 13.20 3.74 -6.39
N GLY A 142 12.94 4.92 -5.84
CA GLY A 142 13.05 6.20 -6.54
C GLY A 142 11.79 6.64 -7.29
N ASN A 143 11.79 7.91 -7.68
CA ASN A 143 10.64 8.60 -8.25
C ASN A 143 10.13 7.99 -9.58
N ALA A 144 11.02 7.41 -10.39
CA ALA A 144 10.64 6.72 -11.62
C ALA A 144 9.67 5.56 -11.34
N GLN A 145 9.79 4.89 -10.19
CA GLN A 145 8.88 3.82 -9.81
C GLN A 145 7.48 4.34 -9.47
N ILE A 146 7.39 5.51 -8.83
CA ILE A 146 6.11 6.18 -8.54
C ILE A 146 5.36 6.52 -9.83
N VAL A 147 6.08 7.02 -10.86
CA VAL A 147 5.49 7.31 -12.17
C VAL A 147 4.91 6.05 -12.81
N ARG A 148 5.63 4.92 -12.74
CA ARG A 148 5.17 3.64 -13.31
C ARG A 148 3.97 3.08 -12.55
N LEU A 149 3.94 3.21 -11.22
CA LEU A 149 2.78 2.84 -10.42
C LEU A 149 1.56 3.69 -10.75
N ALA A 150 1.73 5.01 -10.86
CA ALA A 150 0.66 5.92 -11.26
C ALA A 150 0.09 5.57 -12.64
N GLN A 151 0.95 5.20 -13.59
CA GLN A 151 0.54 4.72 -14.93
C GLN A 151 -0.24 3.40 -14.84
N ALA A 152 0.30 2.40 -14.14
CA ALA A 152 -0.36 1.09 -14.00
C ALA A 152 -1.74 1.18 -13.32
N TRP A 153 -1.91 2.13 -12.40
CA TRP A 153 -3.19 2.40 -11.73
C TRP A 153 -4.06 3.46 -12.41
N SER A 154 -3.68 3.93 -13.60
CA SER A 154 -4.55 4.78 -14.42
C SER A 154 -5.39 3.99 -15.42
N GLU A 155 -5.18 2.68 -15.50
CA GLU A 155 -5.88 1.77 -16.39
C GLU A 155 -6.99 1.05 -15.61
N ASP A 156 -8.21 1.11 -16.13
CA ASP A 156 -9.35 0.39 -15.59
C ASP A 156 -9.37 -1.05 -16.12
N ALA A 157 -9.73 -2.01 -15.26
CA ALA A 157 -10.05 -3.35 -15.72
C ALA A 157 -11.52 -3.43 -16.16
N GLU A 158 -11.77 -4.16 -17.25
CA GLU A 158 -13.11 -4.48 -17.75
C GLU A 158 -13.82 -5.48 -16.82
N ALA A 159 -13.09 -6.45 -16.28
CA ALA A 159 -13.63 -7.44 -15.35
C ALA A 159 -14.14 -6.77 -14.06
N ASP A 160 -15.22 -7.31 -13.47
CA ASP A 160 -15.79 -6.76 -12.23
C ASP A 160 -14.81 -6.73 -11.07
N TYR A 161 -13.89 -7.70 -11.03
CA TYR A 161 -12.91 -7.87 -9.96
C TYR A 161 -11.55 -8.23 -10.55
N ALA A 162 -10.49 -7.57 -10.06
CA ALA A 162 -9.12 -7.83 -10.48
C ALA A 162 -8.31 -8.41 -9.30
N PRO A 163 -8.18 -9.75 -9.18
CA PRO A 163 -7.55 -10.38 -8.01
C PRO A 163 -6.05 -10.03 -7.86
N PRO A 164 -5.50 -10.12 -6.63
CA PRO A 164 -4.08 -9.92 -6.40
C PRO A 164 -3.24 -11.02 -7.06
N GLU A 165 -2.16 -10.65 -7.75
CA GLU A 165 -1.29 -11.65 -8.37
C GLU A 165 -0.39 -12.34 -7.33
N HIS A 166 -0.62 -13.63 -7.10
CA HIS A 166 0.05 -14.39 -6.04
C HIS A 166 1.30 -15.18 -6.47
N ARG A 167 1.72 -15.11 -7.75
CA ARG A 167 2.76 -16.00 -8.32
C ARG A 167 4.19 -15.66 -7.87
N ALA A 168 4.47 -14.40 -7.58
CA ALA A 168 5.82 -13.91 -7.28
C ALA A 168 5.86 -13.07 -5.99
N MET A 169 5.48 -13.70 -4.87
CA MET A 169 5.60 -13.09 -3.55
C MET A 169 7.07 -13.15 -3.08
N ILE A 170 7.65 -11.99 -2.77
CA ILE A 170 9.03 -11.88 -2.28
C ILE A 170 9.08 -12.32 -0.81
N PRO A 171 9.92 -13.30 -0.42
CA PRO A 171 10.02 -13.73 0.97
C PRO A 171 10.34 -12.59 1.93
N HIS A 172 9.69 -12.61 3.10
CA HIS A 172 9.83 -11.63 4.18
C HIS A 172 9.59 -10.15 3.79
N ALA A 173 8.97 -9.92 2.62
CA ALA A 173 8.56 -8.59 2.19
C ALA A 173 7.37 -8.07 3.02
N ARG A 174 7.03 -6.80 2.81
CA ARG A 174 5.78 -6.22 3.28
C ARG A 174 4.77 -6.15 2.13
N ALA A 175 3.49 -6.06 2.45
CA ALA A 175 2.44 -5.92 1.45
C ALA A 175 1.33 -4.94 1.85
N VAL A 176 0.71 -4.30 0.86
CA VAL A 176 -0.41 -3.36 1.01
C VAL A 176 -1.46 -3.70 -0.03
N PHE A 177 -2.61 -4.20 0.40
CA PHE A 177 -3.70 -4.62 -0.47
C PHE A 177 -4.92 -3.73 -0.25
N ILE A 178 -5.44 -3.12 -1.31
CA ILE A 178 -6.55 -2.15 -1.24
C ILE A 178 -7.63 -2.56 -2.25
N SER A 179 -8.83 -2.84 -1.76
CA SER A 179 -9.99 -3.29 -2.55
C SER A 179 -11.27 -3.07 -1.74
N ASP A 180 -12.43 -3.22 -2.36
CA ASP A 180 -13.69 -3.42 -1.62
C ASP A 180 -13.80 -4.86 -1.05
N PHE A 181 -12.97 -5.78 -1.55
CA PHE A 181 -12.98 -7.20 -1.25
C PHE A 181 -14.39 -7.79 -1.35
N LEU A 182 -15.15 -7.43 -2.38
CA LEU A 182 -16.51 -7.97 -2.62
C LEU A 182 -16.54 -9.03 -3.72
N GLY A 183 -15.46 -9.18 -4.50
CA GLY A 183 -15.27 -10.24 -5.50
C GLY A 183 -15.15 -11.66 -4.90
N PRO A 184 -14.72 -12.66 -5.69
CA PRO A 184 -14.43 -14.00 -5.18
C PRO A 184 -13.37 -13.99 -4.06
N MET A 185 -13.63 -14.67 -2.94
CA MET A 185 -12.74 -14.68 -1.76
C MET A 185 -11.56 -15.63 -1.88
N ASP A 186 -11.71 -16.69 -2.67
CA ASP A 186 -10.73 -17.74 -2.89
C ASP A 186 -9.39 -17.19 -3.40
N GLU A 187 -9.41 -16.23 -4.33
CA GLU A 187 -8.20 -15.59 -4.84
C GLU A 187 -7.46 -14.77 -3.77
N VAL A 188 -8.21 -14.06 -2.92
CA VAL A 188 -7.64 -13.26 -1.82
C VAL A 188 -7.06 -14.19 -0.74
N GLU A 189 -7.80 -15.22 -0.37
CA GLU A 189 -7.37 -16.23 0.60
C GLU A 189 -6.10 -16.94 0.13
N LEU A 190 -6.05 -17.34 -1.15
CA LEU A 190 -4.88 -17.96 -1.76
C LEU A 190 -3.67 -17.01 -1.77
N ALA A 191 -3.87 -15.74 -2.11
CA ALA A 191 -2.80 -14.74 -2.11
C ALA A 191 -2.25 -14.49 -0.70
N LEU A 192 -3.12 -14.35 0.29
CA LEU A 192 -2.71 -14.08 1.68
C LEU A 192 -2.03 -15.28 2.31
N THR A 193 -2.53 -16.50 2.07
CA THR A 193 -1.91 -17.73 2.56
C THR A 193 -0.51 -17.92 1.96
N LYS A 194 -0.37 -17.77 0.64
CA LYS A 194 0.94 -17.85 -0.04
C LYS A 194 1.92 -16.75 0.40
N ALA A 195 1.40 -15.59 0.80
CA ALA A 195 2.21 -14.52 1.34
C ALA A 195 2.68 -14.86 2.76
N ALA A 196 1.78 -15.33 3.62
CA ALA A 196 2.08 -15.77 4.98
C ALA A 196 3.10 -16.92 5.02
N ASP A 197 2.96 -17.93 4.15
CA ASP A 197 3.92 -19.04 4.02
C ASP A 197 5.35 -18.58 3.69
N ARG A 198 5.47 -17.42 3.04
CA ARG A 198 6.76 -16.78 2.71
C ARG A 198 7.19 -15.74 3.74
N GLY A 199 6.52 -15.66 4.87
CA GLY A 199 6.77 -14.66 5.93
C GLY A 199 6.44 -13.23 5.51
N VAL A 200 5.65 -13.04 4.45
CA VAL A 200 5.17 -11.72 4.04
C VAL A 200 4.07 -11.28 4.99
N ARG A 201 4.18 -10.03 5.45
CA ARG A 201 3.14 -9.42 6.28
C ARG A 201 2.69 -8.11 5.71
N GLY A 202 1.45 -7.76 5.97
CA GLY A 202 0.88 -6.61 5.32
C GLY A 202 -0.36 -6.09 5.97
N VAL A 203 -0.98 -5.19 5.23
CA VAL A 203 -2.24 -4.55 5.59
C VAL A 203 -3.23 -4.79 4.45
N LEU A 204 -4.45 -5.13 4.82
CA LEU A 204 -5.62 -5.01 3.98
C LEU A 204 -6.33 -3.71 4.32
N LEU A 205 -6.67 -2.91 3.31
CA LEU A 205 -7.56 -1.78 3.47
C LEU A 205 -8.81 -1.99 2.62
N GLN A 206 -9.91 -2.29 3.30
CA GLN A 206 -11.22 -2.38 2.66
C GLN A 206 -11.74 -0.96 2.38
N VAL A 207 -12.06 -0.67 1.12
CA VAL A 207 -12.64 0.63 0.72
C VAL A 207 -14.09 0.41 0.33
N LEU A 208 -15.01 1.02 1.07
CA LEU A 208 -16.45 0.94 0.80
C LEU A 208 -17.04 2.33 0.50
N ASP A 209 -18.16 2.33 -0.19
CA ASP A 209 -19.01 3.51 -0.27
C ASP A 209 -19.94 3.57 0.97
N PRO A 210 -20.21 4.75 1.57
CA PRO A 210 -21.09 4.88 2.74
C PRO A 210 -22.48 4.24 2.58
N THR A 211 -22.98 4.15 1.36
CA THR A 211 -24.29 3.54 1.07
C THR A 211 -24.26 2.02 1.04
N GLU A 212 -23.08 1.40 0.88
CA GLU A 212 -22.93 -0.05 1.01
C GLU A 212 -23.16 -0.51 2.46
N GLU A 213 -23.01 0.35 3.47
CA GLU A 213 -23.36 -0.01 4.84
C GLU A 213 -24.72 0.52 5.30
N SER A 214 -25.04 1.77 4.93
CA SER A 214 -26.31 2.36 5.35
C SER A 214 -27.51 1.82 4.57
N PHE A 215 -27.27 1.37 3.33
CA PHE A 215 -28.26 0.86 2.38
C PHE A 215 -29.55 1.69 2.38
N PRO A 216 -29.51 2.97 1.93
CA PRO A 216 -30.64 3.90 2.04
C PRO A 216 -31.70 3.69 0.96
N TYR A 217 -31.59 2.65 0.13
CA TYR A 217 -32.49 2.40 -1.00
C TYR A 217 -33.84 1.85 -0.53
N ARG A 218 -34.93 2.45 -1.01
CA ARG A 218 -36.32 2.07 -0.68
C ARG A 218 -37.16 1.91 -1.95
N GLY A 219 -38.17 1.04 -1.89
CA GLY A 219 -39.12 0.83 -2.99
C GLY A 219 -38.55 -0.04 -4.12
N ARG A 220 -38.99 0.23 -5.35
CA ARG A 220 -38.50 -0.45 -6.56
C ARG A 220 -37.14 0.12 -6.94
N THR A 221 -36.13 -0.73 -7.01
CA THR A 221 -34.77 -0.34 -7.36
C THR A 221 -34.16 -1.40 -8.27
N ILE A 222 -33.45 -0.95 -9.29
CA ILE A 222 -32.68 -1.80 -10.18
C ILE A 222 -31.22 -1.67 -9.75
N PHE A 223 -30.63 -2.77 -9.33
CA PHE A 223 -29.21 -2.86 -9.00
C PHE A 223 -28.47 -3.44 -10.20
N GLU A 224 -27.51 -2.71 -10.74
CA GLU A 224 -26.69 -3.13 -11.87
C GLU A 224 -25.22 -3.15 -11.44
N SER A 225 -24.50 -4.21 -11.82
CA SER A 225 -23.04 -4.22 -11.71
C SER A 225 -22.49 -3.09 -12.56
N VAL A 226 -21.46 -2.41 -12.05
CA VAL A 226 -20.76 -1.37 -12.80
C VAL A 226 -20.10 -1.93 -14.06
N GLY A 227 -19.71 -3.21 -14.07
CA GLY A 227 -19.24 -3.90 -15.28
C GLY A 227 -20.35 -4.41 -16.21
N GLY A 228 -21.63 -4.18 -15.89
CA GLY A 228 -22.77 -4.59 -16.72
C GLY A 228 -23.06 -6.09 -16.74
N THR A 229 -22.32 -6.89 -15.96
CA THR A 229 -22.39 -8.35 -15.89
C THR A 229 -23.58 -8.89 -15.10
N ALA A 230 -24.16 -8.09 -14.22
CA ALA A 230 -25.28 -8.47 -13.37
C ALA A 230 -26.32 -7.34 -13.30
N ARG A 231 -27.59 -7.71 -13.40
CA ARG A 231 -28.75 -6.81 -13.24
C ARG A 231 -29.78 -7.50 -12.37
N HIS A 232 -30.14 -6.86 -11.26
CA HIS A 232 -31.14 -7.34 -10.32
C HIS A 232 -32.21 -6.28 -10.12
N GLU A 233 -33.40 -6.54 -10.68
CA GLU A 233 -34.58 -5.71 -10.46
C GLU A 233 -35.36 -6.27 -9.27
N THR A 234 -35.62 -5.42 -8.26
CA THR A 234 -36.48 -5.79 -7.13
C THR A 234 -37.61 -4.77 -6.96
N LEU A 235 -38.82 -5.28 -6.69
CA LEU A 235 -40.00 -4.47 -6.34
C LEU A 235 -39.97 -4.01 -4.88
N LYS A 236 -39.11 -4.63 -4.04
CA LYS A 236 -38.96 -4.33 -2.61
C LYS A 236 -37.47 -4.37 -2.21
N ALA A 237 -36.79 -3.23 -2.29
CA ALA A 237 -35.39 -3.10 -1.85
C ALA A 237 -35.16 -3.47 -0.37
N GLY A 238 -36.20 -3.42 0.46
CA GLY A 238 -36.12 -3.79 1.89
C GLY A 238 -35.73 -5.26 2.13
N GLU A 239 -36.23 -6.21 1.34
CA GLU A 239 -35.87 -7.63 1.48
C GLU A 239 -34.45 -7.92 0.96
N LEU A 240 -33.96 -7.08 0.04
CA LEU A 240 -32.58 -7.16 -0.45
C LEU A 240 -31.58 -6.56 0.55
N ARG A 241 -32.00 -5.53 1.29
CA ARG A 241 -31.18 -4.83 2.30
C ARG A 241 -30.63 -5.80 3.33
N ASP A 242 -31.50 -6.56 4.00
CA ASP A 242 -31.07 -7.44 5.10
C ASP A 242 -30.11 -8.52 4.60
N ARG A 243 -30.43 -9.15 3.46
CA ARG A 243 -29.56 -10.15 2.81
C ARG A 243 -28.21 -9.57 2.39
N TYR A 244 -28.19 -8.35 1.88
CA TYR A 244 -26.95 -7.69 1.45
C TYR A 244 -26.08 -7.33 2.66
N LEU A 245 -26.67 -6.74 3.70
CA LEU A 245 -25.95 -6.38 4.93
C LEU A 245 -25.43 -7.62 5.65
N GLU A 246 -26.18 -8.72 5.68
CA GLU A 246 -25.73 -10.01 6.21
C GLU A 246 -24.53 -10.55 5.41
N ARG A 247 -24.57 -10.50 4.08
CA ARG A 247 -23.44 -10.89 3.23
C ARG A 247 -22.20 -10.02 3.44
N LEU A 248 -22.39 -8.71 3.60
CA LEU A 248 -21.30 -7.77 3.88
C LEU A 248 -20.68 -8.04 5.27
N ALA A 249 -21.51 -8.31 6.28
CA ALA A 249 -21.04 -8.68 7.61
C ALA A 249 -20.22 -9.97 7.57
N ASN A 250 -20.75 -11.03 6.94
CA ASN A 250 -20.04 -12.30 6.75
C ASN A 250 -18.71 -12.10 6.00
N ARG A 251 -18.68 -11.20 5.01
CA ARG A 251 -17.45 -10.87 4.27
C ARG A 251 -16.40 -10.23 5.18
N LYS A 252 -16.78 -9.27 6.00
CA LYS A 252 -15.88 -8.58 6.95
C LYS A 252 -15.36 -9.54 8.02
N ASP A 253 -16.21 -10.43 8.50
CA ASP A 253 -15.82 -11.45 9.46
C ASP A 253 -14.79 -12.41 8.85
N ALA A 254 -15.01 -12.86 7.60
CA ALA A 254 -14.06 -13.70 6.88
C ALA A 254 -12.71 -13.01 6.67
N LEU A 255 -12.69 -11.74 6.26
CA LEU A 255 -11.45 -10.96 6.14
C LEU A 255 -10.73 -10.80 7.48
N THR A 256 -11.48 -10.56 8.56
CA THR A 256 -10.94 -10.43 9.92
C THR A 256 -10.29 -11.74 10.37
N GLN A 257 -10.95 -12.88 10.14
CA GLN A 257 -10.42 -14.20 10.47
C GLN A 257 -9.15 -14.52 9.65
N LEU A 258 -9.17 -14.23 8.35
CA LEU A 258 -8.02 -14.42 7.46
C LEU A 258 -6.81 -13.58 7.88
N CYS A 259 -7.03 -12.30 8.22
CA CYS A 259 -5.97 -11.42 8.72
C CYS A 259 -5.38 -11.93 10.06
N ARG A 260 -6.22 -12.41 10.99
CA ARG A 260 -5.76 -13.01 12.24
C ARG A 260 -4.91 -14.26 12.01
N ALA A 261 -5.33 -15.14 11.10
CA ALA A 261 -4.61 -16.37 10.78
C ALA A 261 -3.25 -16.11 10.11
N THR A 262 -3.14 -15.05 9.32
CA THR A 262 -1.92 -14.71 8.54
C THR A 262 -1.01 -13.67 9.23
N GLY A 263 -1.47 -13.06 10.33
CA GLY A 263 -0.75 -11.97 11.00
C GLY A 263 -0.79 -10.63 10.24
N TRP A 264 -1.75 -10.46 9.34
CA TRP A 264 -2.01 -9.21 8.63
C TRP A 264 -2.98 -8.33 9.42
N GLN A 265 -2.98 -7.03 9.14
CA GLN A 265 -3.93 -6.09 9.75
C GLN A 265 -5.01 -5.72 8.75
N LEU A 266 -6.25 -5.55 9.23
CA LEU A 266 -7.39 -5.11 8.42
C LEU A 266 -7.81 -3.70 8.85
N GLY A 267 -7.96 -2.81 7.88
CA GLY A 267 -8.56 -1.49 8.02
C GLY A 267 -9.79 -1.37 7.15
N LEU A 268 -10.70 -0.49 7.55
CA LEU A 268 -11.88 -0.10 6.78
C LEU A 268 -11.82 1.40 6.52
N HIS A 269 -12.15 1.81 5.31
CA HIS A 269 -12.25 3.20 4.91
C HIS A 269 -13.47 3.43 4.03
N HIS A 270 -14.19 4.51 4.30
CA HIS A 270 -15.31 4.93 3.47
C HIS A 270 -14.91 6.06 2.53
N THR A 271 -15.41 6.04 1.30
CA THR A 271 -15.12 7.10 0.30
C THR A 271 -15.54 8.50 0.75
N GLY A 272 -16.55 8.60 1.63
CA GLY A 272 -17.01 9.83 2.27
C GLY A 272 -16.08 10.40 3.35
N ASP A 273 -15.15 9.60 3.87
CA ASP A 273 -14.18 10.06 4.86
C ASP A 273 -12.98 10.74 4.20
N SER A 274 -12.20 11.47 5.00
CA SER A 274 -10.94 12.05 4.55
C SER A 274 -9.91 10.96 4.19
N ALA A 275 -9.29 11.07 3.01
CA ALA A 275 -8.16 10.22 2.63
C ALA A 275 -7.00 10.30 3.63
N GLN A 276 -6.79 11.47 4.25
CA GLN A 276 -5.73 11.66 5.23
C GLN A 276 -5.88 10.72 6.44
N ALA A 277 -7.12 10.43 6.86
CA ALA A 277 -7.39 9.54 7.99
C ALA A 277 -6.99 8.09 7.65
N ALA A 278 -7.38 7.60 6.47
CA ALA A 278 -6.99 6.28 5.99
C ALA A 278 -5.48 6.18 5.73
N LEU A 279 -4.86 7.23 5.19
CA LEU A 279 -3.41 7.26 4.97
C LEU A 279 -2.64 7.24 6.29
N LEU A 280 -3.12 7.94 7.32
CA LEU A 280 -2.53 7.89 8.67
C LEU A 280 -2.68 6.50 9.30
N TRP A 281 -3.80 5.82 9.09
CA TRP A 281 -3.98 4.44 9.53
C TRP A 281 -2.99 3.50 8.82
N LEU A 282 -2.89 3.58 7.48
CA LEU A 282 -1.92 2.81 6.69
C LEU A 282 -0.48 3.05 7.15
N TYR A 283 -0.13 4.31 7.41
CA TYR A 283 1.18 4.70 7.94
C TYR A 283 1.49 3.95 9.25
N ARG A 284 0.60 4.04 10.25
CA ARG A 284 0.80 3.41 11.57
C ARG A 284 0.88 1.88 11.47
N ALA A 285 0.01 1.29 10.66
CA ALA A 285 -0.06 -0.15 10.48
C ALA A 285 1.21 -0.73 9.80
N LEU A 286 1.85 0.05 8.93
CA LEU A 286 3.10 -0.34 8.24
C LEU A 286 4.37 -0.05 9.05
N ASP A 287 4.38 1.03 9.83
CA ASP A 287 5.48 1.40 10.75
C ASP A 287 5.52 0.45 11.97
N GLY A 288 4.37 -0.15 12.32
CA GLY A 288 4.23 -1.10 13.41
C GLY A 288 3.91 -0.44 14.76
N GLY A 289 3.32 0.75 14.74
CA GLY A 289 2.71 1.35 15.92
C GLY A 289 1.36 0.69 16.18
N THR A 290 1.34 -0.38 16.98
CA THR A 290 0.14 -0.70 17.75
C THR A 290 -0.10 0.47 18.70
N ALA A 291 -1.24 1.15 18.55
CA ALA A 291 -1.78 1.96 19.63
C ALA A 291 -2.10 1.06 20.83
#